data_AF-A0A379N1G7-F1
#
_entry.id   AF-A0A379N1G7-F1
#
_cell.length_a   1.000
_cell.length_b   1.000
_cell.length_c   1.000
_cell.angle_alpha   90.00
_cell.angle_beta   90.00
_cell.angle_gamma   90.00
#
_symmetry.space_group_name_H-M   'P 1'
#
loop_
_entity.id
_entity.type
_entity.pdbx_description
1 polymer ?
#
loop_
_entity_poly.entity_id
_entity_poly.type
_entity_poly.pdbx_seq_one_letter_code
_entity_poly.pdbx_strand_id
1 'polypeptide(L)'
;MRALDLFATCRRGQRLGLFAASGVGKSTLMSMLARGADCDVAVICLVGERGRELREFLEDDLGPQGRARSVVVCATSDASPLERRDAALAAMSIAEHFRDEGQRVLLLMDSVTRFAMALREIGLAAGEPPTTKGYPPSVFAELPRLLERAGMAAEGAGGGSITGLFTVLVEGDDHDEPVADAVRGILDGHVVLDRAIGEAGRYPAVDVLRSLSRTSPGCLRPEERPLLARARKILSLHRDMADLVRLGAYRAGSDPAVDEAIRLAPRIEAVLAQGREERGTVEDAFHRLADAMEDA
;
A
#
# COMPACT_ATOMS: atom_id res chain seq x y z
N MET A 1 10.23 -4.77 -0.47
CA MET A 1 10.42 -3.32 -0.71
C MET A 1 10.75 -2.69 0.63
N ARG A 2 11.94 -2.08 0.78
CA ARG A 2 12.50 -1.73 2.10
C ARG A 2 11.55 -0.95 3.00
N ALA A 3 10.89 0.09 2.48
CA ALA A 3 9.95 0.88 3.28
C ALA A 3 8.80 0.03 3.86
N LEU A 4 8.23 -0.89 3.06
CA LEU A 4 7.19 -1.81 3.51
C LEU A 4 7.76 -2.90 4.41
N ASP A 5 8.87 -3.52 4.02
CA ASP A 5 9.49 -4.61 4.79
C ASP A 5 9.84 -4.16 6.22
N LEU A 6 10.29 -2.92 6.38
CA LEU A 6 10.65 -2.32 7.67
C LEU A 6 9.46 -1.74 8.44
N PHE A 7 8.65 -0.89 7.81
CA PHE A 7 7.67 -0.06 8.55
C PHE A 7 6.21 -0.48 8.37
N ALA A 8 5.93 -1.38 7.42
CA ALA A 8 4.61 -1.95 7.18
C ALA A 8 4.72 -3.46 6.88
N THR A 9 5.53 -4.18 7.66
CA THR A 9 5.87 -5.59 7.38
C THR A 9 4.60 -6.41 7.20
N CYS A 10 4.49 -7.07 6.05
CA CYS A 10 3.30 -7.78 5.63
C CYS A 10 3.42 -9.27 5.98
N ARG A 11 2.34 -9.86 6.48
CA ARG A 11 2.21 -11.32 6.61
C ARG A 11 1.49 -11.89 5.39
N ARG A 12 1.79 -13.13 5.01
CA ARG A 12 0.98 -13.88 4.03
C ARG A 12 -0.48 -13.91 4.48
N GLY A 13 -1.41 -13.66 3.55
CA GLY A 13 -2.84 -13.59 3.83
C GLY A 13 -3.31 -12.25 4.39
N GLN A 14 -2.42 -11.27 4.60
CA GLN A 14 -2.81 -9.96 5.11
C GLN A 14 -3.45 -9.08 4.03
N ARG A 15 -4.36 -8.21 4.46
CA ARG A 15 -5.03 -7.21 3.62
C ARG A 15 -4.56 -5.82 4.02
N LEU A 16 -3.89 -5.11 3.12
CA LEU A 16 -3.40 -3.75 3.34
C LEU A 16 -4.05 -2.76 2.39
N GLY A 17 -4.30 -1.55 2.88
CA GLY A 17 -4.70 -0.45 2.02
C GLY A 17 -3.49 0.32 1.50
N LEU A 18 -3.54 0.81 0.26
CA LEU A 18 -2.57 1.78 -0.28
C LEU A 18 -3.28 3.10 -0.54
N PHE A 19 -3.11 4.06 0.38
CA PHE A 19 -3.76 5.36 0.35
C PHE A 19 -2.85 6.33 -0.40
N ALA A 20 -3.29 6.77 -1.56
CA ALA A 20 -2.46 7.59 -2.44
C ALA A 20 -3.30 8.63 -3.19
N ALA A 21 -2.77 9.84 -3.30
CA ALA A 21 -3.27 10.83 -4.25
C ALA A 21 -2.84 10.47 -5.69
N SER A 22 -3.39 11.15 -6.68
CA SER A 22 -2.91 11.01 -8.05
C SER A 22 -1.47 11.54 -8.19
N GLY A 23 -0.64 10.83 -8.96
CA GLY A 23 0.71 11.24 -9.34
C GLY A 23 1.82 10.96 -8.31
N VAL A 24 1.54 10.30 -7.19
CA VAL A 24 2.53 10.07 -6.10
C VAL A 24 3.32 8.75 -6.25
N GLY A 25 3.18 8.04 -7.38
CA GLY A 25 3.90 6.80 -7.65
C GLY A 25 3.18 5.50 -7.27
N LYS A 26 1.84 5.52 -7.14
CA LYS A 26 0.98 4.36 -6.87
C LYS A 26 1.26 3.18 -7.81
N SER A 27 1.17 3.41 -9.12
CA SER A 27 1.35 2.37 -10.15
C SER A 27 2.76 1.80 -10.14
N THR A 28 3.77 2.66 -9.97
CA THR A 28 5.17 2.23 -9.83
C THR A 28 5.36 1.33 -8.61
N LEU A 29 4.83 1.69 -7.44
CA LEU A 29 4.90 0.85 -6.24
C LEU A 29 4.24 -0.50 -6.46
N MET A 30 3.03 -0.54 -7.04
CA MET A 30 2.33 -1.78 -7.36
C MET A 30 3.16 -2.66 -8.30
N SER A 31 3.80 -2.08 -9.32
CA SER A 31 4.66 -2.81 -10.23
C SER A 31 5.89 -3.41 -9.53
N MET A 32 6.52 -2.67 -8.62
CA MET A 32 7.65 -3.15 -7.82
C MET A 32 7.25 -4.36 -6.96
N LEU A 33 6.04 -4.36 -6.40
CA LEU A 33 5.52 -5.50 -5.66
C LEU A 33 5.21 -6.68 -6.58
N ALA A 34 4.53 -6.46 -7.71
CA ALA A 34 4.24 -7.52 -8.68
C ALA A 34 5.50 -8.22 -9.22
N ARG A 35 6.60 -7.46 -9.42
CA ARG A 35 7.89 -8.01 -9.87
C ARG A 35 8.72 -8.62 -8.73
N GLY A 36 8.66 -8.04 -7.53
CA GLY A 36 9.60 -8.32 -6.44
C GLY A 36 9.08 -9.18 -5.30
N ALA A 37 7.76 -9.36 -5.14
CA ALA A 37 7.20 -10.13 -4.04
C ALA A 37 7.41 -11.65 -4.24
N ASP A 38 7.76 -12.33 -3.14
CA ASP A 38 7.79 -13.79 -3.05
C ASP A 38 6.36 -14.35 -2.94
N CYS A 39 5.69 -14.35 -4.07
CA CYS A 39 4.41 -15.02 -4.31
C CYS A 39 4.60 -16.08 -5.41
N ASP A 40 3.56 -16.83 -5.73
CA ASP A 40 3.52 -17.74 -6.86
C ASP A 40 2.85 -17.02 -8.04
N VAL A 41 1.66 -16.45 -7.82
CA VAL A 41 0.88 -15.70 -8.83
C VAL A 41 0.53 -14.29 -8.33
N ALA A 42 0.65 -13.30 -9.21
CA ALA A 42 0.10 -11.98 -8.99
C ALA A 42 -1.25 -11.83 -9.72
N VAL A 43 -2.30 -11.40 -9.03
CA VAL A 43 -3.57 -11.04 -9.64
C VAL A 43 -3.72 -9.52 -9.55
N ILE A 44 -3.80 -8.85 -10.70
CA ILE A 44 -3.85 -7.39 -10.77
C ILE A 44 -5.22 -6.98 -11.30
N CYS A 45 -5.97 -6.25 -10.50
CA CYS A 45 -7.28 -5.72 -10.82
C CYS A 45 -7.20 -4.22 -11.06
N LEU A 46 -7.57 -3.76 -12.26
CA LEU A 46 -7.53 -2.35 -12.65
C LEU A 46 -8.95 -1.89 -13.01
N VAL A 47 -9.56 -1.07 -12.15
CA VAL A 47 -10.96 -0.65 -12.19
C VAL A 47 -11.04 0.86 -12.45
N GLY A 48 -11.67 1.24 -13.55
CA GLY A 48 -11.94 2.64 -13.90
C GLY A 48 -10.71 3.45 -14.28
N GLU A 49 -9.57 2.79 -14.54
CA GLU A 49 -8.35 3.42 -15.05
C GLU A 49 -8.52 3.79 -16.53
N ARG A 50 -7.81 4.83 -16.99
CA ARG A 50 -7.86 5.22 -18.40
C ARG A 50 -7.09 4.19 -19.24
N GLY A 51 -7.56 3.91 -20.45
CA GLY A 51 -6.91 2.93 -21.34
C GLY A 51 -5.42 3.21 -21.63
N ARG A 52 -5.01 4.48 -21.65
CA ARG A 52 -3.59 4.85 -21.79
C ARG A 52 -2.76 4.51 -20.55
N GLU A 53 -3.31 4.74 -19.36
CA GLU A 53 -2.66 4.49 -18.06
C GLU A 53 -2.55 2.97 -17.84
N LEU A 54 -3.56 2.21 -18.28
CA LEU A 54 -3.51 0.75 -18.35
C LEU A 54 -2.37 0.25 -19.25
N ARG A 55 -2.21 0.81 -20.46
CA ARG A 55 -1.15 0.39 -21.38
C ARG A 55 0.23 0.67 -20.79
N GLU A 56 0.45 1.88 -20.30
CA GLU A 56 1.69 2.30 -19.63
C GLU A 56 2.02 1.37 -18.45
N PHE A 57 1.04 1.09 -17.58
CA PHE A 57 1.23 0.17 -16.46
C PHE A 57 1.68 -1.22 -16.92
N LEU A 58 1.08 -1.75 -17.97
CA LEU A 58 1.35 -3.11 -18.41
C LEU A 58 2.65 -3.24 -19.23
N GLU A 59 2.98 -2.25 -20.07
CA GLU A 59 4.13 -2.28 -20.97
C GLU A 59 5.40 -1.75 -20.29
N ASP A 60 5.30 -0.60 -19.62
CA ASP A 60 6.47 0.13 -19.11
C ASP A 60 6.76 -0.22 -17.65
N ASP A 61 5.72 -0.25 -16.80
CA ASP A 61 5.91 -0.53 -15.38
C ASP A 61 6.02 -2.04 -15.09
N LEU A 62 5.02 -2.84 -15.46
CA LEU A 62 4.99 -4.27 -15.14
C LEU A 62 6.00 -5.06 -16.00
N GLY A 63 6.10 -4.69 -17.27
CA GLY A 63 7.00 -5.29 -18.25
C GLY A 63 6.74 -6.79 -18.51
N PRO A 64 7.53 -7.41 -19.42
CA PRO A 64 7.35 -8.82 -19.79
C PRO A 64 7.50 -9.79 -18.63
N GLN A 65 8.46 -9.52 -17.72
CA GLN A 65 8.73 -10.39 -16.56
C GLN A 65 7.58 -10.37 -15.54
N GLY A 66 7.05 -9.19 -15.22
CA GLY A 66 5.90 -9.06 -14.33
C GLY A 66 4.66 -9.70 -14.95
N ARG A 67 4.41 -9.45 -16.25
CA ARG A 67 3.29 -10.02 -17.00
C ARG A 67 3.31 -11.56 -17.04
N ALA A 68 4.48 -12.18 -17.19
CA ALA A 68 4.60 -13.64 -17.34
C ALA A 68 4.05 -14.45 -16.15
N ARG A 69 3.95 -13.81 -14.97
CA ARG A 69 3.46 -14.43 -13.72
C ARG A 69 2.19 -13.76 -13.17
N SER A 70 1.56 -12.90 -13.97
CA SER A 70 0.41 -12.11 -13.54
C SER A 70 -0.84 -12.43 -14.34
N VAL A 71 -1.98 -12.48 -13.67
CA VAL A 71 -3.30 -12.39 -14.30
C VAL A 71 -3.80 -10.96 -14.12
N VAL A 72 -4.09 -10.29 -15.23
CA VAL A 72 -4.62 -8.91 -15.22
C VAL A 72 -6.09 -8.95 -15.57
N VAL A 73 -6.92 -8.41 -14.70
CA VAL A 73 -8.34 -8.17 -14.93
C VAL A 73 -8.55 -6.66 -14.94
N CYS A 74 -9.14 -6.14 -16.01
CA CYS A 74 -9.35 -4.70 -16.12
C CYS A 74 -10.74 -4.36 -16.66
N ALA A 75 -11.31 -3.28 -16.13
CA ALA A 75 -12.44 -2.57 -16.69
C ALA A 75 -12.07 -1.09 -16.75
N THR A 76 -11.96 -0.53 -17.95
CA THR A 76 -11.53 0.85 -18.17
C THR A 76 -12.60 1.86 -17.76
N SER A 77 -12.24 3.14 -17.70
CA SER A 77 -13.14 4.23 -17.29
C SER A 77 -14.41 4.39 -18.14
N ASP A 78 -14.38 3.93 -19.39
CA ASP A 78 -15.49 3.95 -20.34
C ASP A 78 -16.40 2.70 -20.23
N ALA A 79 -15.99 1.68 -19.46
CA ALA A 79 -16.82 0.52 -19.18
C ALA A 79 -18.00 0.87 -18.26
N SER A 80 -19.09 0.10 -18.40
CA SER A 80 -20.28 0.27 -17.58
C SER A 80 -19.96 0.08 -16.08
N PRO A 81 -20.76 0.68 -15.17
CA PRO A 81 -20.60 0.44 -13.73
C PRO A 81 -20.66 -1.05 -13.36
N LEU A 82 -21.48 -1.84 -14.05
CA LEU A 82 -21.59 -3.28 -13.84
C LEU A 82 -20.28 -4.00 -14.19
N GLU A 83 -19.68 -3.71 -15.35
CA GLU A 83 -18.39 -4.29 -15.75
C GLU A 83 -17.27 -3.88 -14.79
N ARG A 84 -17.25 -2.63 -14.34
CA ARG A 84 -16.28 -2.16 -13.33
C ARG A 84 -16.40 -2.91 -12.00
N ARG A 85 -17.62 -3.15 -11.52
CA ARG A 85 -17.88 -3.98 -10.34
C ARG A 85 -17.43 -5.43 -10.59
N ASP A 86 -17.81 -6.00 -11.73
CA ASP A 86 -17.58 -7.40 -12.03
C ASP A 86 -16.11 -7.71 -12.26
N ALA A 87 -15.31 -6.77 -12.76
CA ALA A 87 -13.85 -6.90 -12.84
C ALA A 87 -13.23 -7.14 -11.45
N ALA A 88 -13.67 -6.40 -10.42
CA ALA A 88 -13.19 -6.60 -9.06
C ALA A 88 -13.60 -7.96 -8.48
N LEU A 89 -14.84 -8.38 -8.72
CA LEU A 89 -15.35 -9.69 -8.29
C LEU A 89 -14.63 -10.83 -9.01
N ALA A 90 -14.39 -10.70 -10.31
CA ALA A 90 -13.69 -11.68 -11.12
C ALA A 90 -12.23 -11.82 -10.69
N ALA A 91 -11.51 -10.71 -10.47
CA ALA A 91 -10.15 -10.73 -9.97
C ALA A 91 -10.03 -11.44 -8.61
N MET A 92 -10.95 -11.14 -7.68
CA MET A 92 -10.96 -11.84 -6.39
C MET A 92 -11.22 -13.35 -6.57
N SER A 93 -12.15 -13.73 -7.44
CA SER A 93 -12.48 -15.14 -7.69
C SER A 93 -11.31 -15.91 -8.33
N ILE A 94 -10.55 -15.25 -9.21
CA ILE A 94 -9.30 -15.82 -9.76
C ILE A 94 -8.25 -15.99 -8.66
N ALA A 95 -8.11 -15.01 -7.76
CA ALA A 95 -7.18 -15.12 -6.64
C ALA A 95 -7.57 -16.25 -5.67
N GLU A 96 -8.87 -16.44 -5.41
CA GLU A 96 -9.40 -17.55 -4.62
C GLU A 96 -9.10 -18.90 -5.27
N HIS A 97 -9.29 -19.02 -6.58
CA HIS A 97 -8.95 -20.25 -7.30
C HIS A 97 -7.49 -20.66 -7.06
N PHE A 98 -6.53 -19.76 -7.29
CA PHE A 98 -5.12 -20.07 -7.06
C PHE A 98 -4.79 -20.33 -5.58
N ARG A 99 -5.41 -19.60 -4.64
CA ARG A 99 -5.28 -19.88 -3.21
C ARG A 99 -5.74 -21.30 -2.87
N ASP A 100 -6.87 -21.72 -3.42
CA ASP A 100 -7.47 -23.02 -3.12
C ASP A 100 -6.65 -24.17 -3.76
N GLU A 101 -5.89 -23.89 -4.82
CA GLU A 101 -4.83 -24.77 -5.35
C GLU A 101 -3.54 -24.79 -4.51
N GLY A 102 -3.51 -24.10 -3.36
CA GLY A 102 -2.36 -24.06 -2.47
C GLY A 102 -1.33 -22.98 -2.79
N GLN A 103 -1.62 -22.07 -3.72
CA GLN A 103 -0.67 -21.05 -4.16
C GLN A 103 -0.67 -19.81 -3.26
N ARG A 104 0.47 -19.13 -3.20
CA ARG A 104 0.67 -17.83 -2.55
C ARG A 104 0.34 -16.75 -3.57
N VAL A 105 -0.83 -16.14 -3.44
CA VAL A 105 -1.32 -15.11 -4.35
C VAL A 105 -1.04 -13.72 -3.78
N LEU A 106 -0.54 -12.82 -4.63
CA LEU A 106 -0.54 -11.38 -4.38
C LEU A 106 -1.69 -10.76 -5.18
N LEU A 107 -2.72 -10.25 -4.50
CA LEU A 107 -3.81 -9.51 -5.14
C LEU A 107 -3.53 -8.00 -5.04
N LEU A 108 -3.41 -7.33 -6.17
CA LEU A 108 -3.27 -5.88 -6.26
C LEU A 108 -4.54 -5.31 -6.88
N MET A 109 -5.34 -4.57 -6.12
CA MET A 109 -6.60 -3.98 -6.61
C MET A 109 -6.53 -2.47 -6.66
N ASP A 110 -6.66 -1.92 -7.86
CA ASP A 110 -6.59 -0.49 -8.13
C ASP A 110 -7.84 -0.01 -8.90
N SER A 111 -8.82 0.65 -8.28
CA SER A 111 -8.89 0.98 -6.86
C SER A 111 -10.22 0.59 -6.23
N VAL A 112 -10.20 0.41 -4.91
CA VAL A 112 -11.42 0.24 -4.11
C VAL A 112 -12.31 1.48 -4.22
N THR A 113 -11.73 2.67 -4.35
CA THR A 113 -12.49 3.90 -4.61
C THR A 113 -13.28 3.80 -5.91
N ARG A 114 -12.68 3.33 -7.00
CA ARG A 114 -13.38 3.17 -8.29
C ARG A 114 -14.43 2.06 -8.27
N PHE A 115 -14.19 1.00 -7.50
CA PHE A 115 -15.20 -0.03 -7.23
C PHE A 115 -16.39 0.53 -6.44
N ALA A 116 -16.14 1.29 -5.37
CA ALA A 116 -17.18 1.94 -4.58
C ALA A 116 -18.00 2.96 -5.39
N MET A 117 -17.34 3.72 -6.27
CA MET A 117 -18.01 4.63 -7.21
C MET A 117 -18.92 3.87 -8.18
N ALA A 118 -18.47 2.73 -8.72
CA ALA A 118 -19.29 1.90 -9.58
C ALA A 118 -20.54 1.38 -8.85
N LEU A 119 -20.38 0.89 -7.61
CA LEU A 119 -21.50 0.48 -6.77
C LEU A 119 -22.46 1.64 -6.47
N ARG A 120 -21.94 2.84 -6.22
CA ARG A 120 -22.75 4.06 -6.03
C ARG A 120 -23.60 4.36 -7.25
N GLU A 121 -23.02 4.32 -8.46
CA GLU A 121 -23.76 4.54 -9.70
C GLU A 121 -24.88 3.51 -9.88
N ILE A 122 -24.60 2.23 -9.58
CA ILE A 122 -25.59 1.14 -9.64
C ILE A 122 -26.72 1.36 -8.63
N GLY A 123 -26.39 1.64 -7.37
CA GLY A 123 -27.38 1.82 -6.31
C GLY A 123 -28.29 3.02 -6.56
N LEU A 124 -27.72 4.14 -7.03
CA LEU A 124 -28.51 5.31 -7.42
C LEU A 124 -29.45 5.02 -8.59
N ALA A 125 -28.98 4.28 -9.61
CA ALA A 125 -29.83 3.85 -10.72
C ALA A 125 -30.95 2.89 -10.28
N ALA A 126 -30.72 2.10 -9.22
CA ALA A 126 -31.71 1.24 -8.60
C ALA A 126 -32.67 1.97 -7.64
N GLY A 127 -32.50 3.28 -7.43
CA GLY A 127 -33.34 4.11 -6.57
C GLY A 127 -32.95 4.13 -5.09
N GLU A 128 -31.75 3.66 -4.73
CA GLU A 128 -31.27 3.75 -3.35
C GLU A 128 -30.93 5.21 -2.97
N PRO A 129 -31.32 5.67 -1.76
CA PRO A 129 -30.98 7.02 -1.31
C PRO A 129 -29.50 7.14 -0.91
N PRO A 130 -28.81 8.25 -1.23
CA PRO A 130 -27.40 8.47 -0.86
C PRO A 130 -27.25 8.99 0.58
N THR A 131 -27.45 8.10 1.57
CA THR A 131 -27.54 8.49 2.99
C THR A 131 -26.21 8.80 3.66
N THR A 132 -25.09 8.21 3.21
CA THR A 132 -23.79 8.34 3.86
C THR A 132 -22.84 9.14 2.98
N LYS A 133 -22.74 10.45 3.23
CA LYS A 133 -21.86 11.39 2.49
C LYS A 133 -21.96 11.21 0.96
N GLY A 134 -23.15 10.97 0.42
CA GLY A 134 -23.37 10.82 -1.02
C GLY A 134 -23.32 9.39 -1.56
N TYR A 135 -23.03 8.38 -0.74
CA TYR A 135 -23.02 6.96 -1.11
C TYR A 135 -24.28 6.22 -0.61
N PRO A 136 -24.86 5.32 -1.41
CA PRO A 136 -25.89 4.38 -0.99
C PRO A 136 -25.40 3.41 0.11
N PRO A 137 -26.29 2.92 0.99
CA PRO A 137 -25.93 1.92 2.00
C PRO A 137 -25.33 0.64 1.42
N SER A 138 -25.77 0.22 0.23
CA SER A 138 -25.27 -0.99 -0.44
C SER A 138 -23.75 -0.97 -0.66
N VAL A 139 -23.16 0.21 -0.89
CA VAL A 139 -21.71 0.34 -1.08
C VAL A 139 -20.94 -0.16 0.15
N PHE A 140 -21.35 0.27 1.34
CA PHE A 140 -20.67 -0.10 2.59
C PHE A 140 -20.99 -1.54 3.04
N ALA A 141 -22.06 -2.15 2.51
CA ALA A 141 -22.32 -3.57 2.70
C ALA A 141 -21.44 -4.44 1.77
N GLU A 142 -21.13 -3.98 0.57
CA GLU A 142 -20.34 -4.73 -0.43
C GLU A 142 -18.82 -4.62 -0.21
N LEU A 143 -18.32 -3.49 0.30
CA LEU A 143 -16.90 -3.33 0.61
C LEU A 143 -16.34 -4.47 1.51
N PRO A 144 -16.90 -4.77 2.70
CA PRO A 144 -16.39 -5.87 3.51
C PRO A 144 -16.56 -7.23 2.83
N ARG A 145 -17.69 -7.47 2.14
CA ARG A 145 -17.94 -8.72 1.39
C ARG A 145 -16.87 -9.01 0.36
N LEU A 146 -16.35 -7.99 -0.31
CA LEU A 146 -15.24 -8.14 -1.24
C LEU A 146 -13.91 -8.28 -0.52
N LEU A 147 -13.57 -7.34 0.36
CA LEU A 147 -12.22 -7.22 0.93
C LEU A 147 -11.87 -8.36 1.89
N GLU A 148 -12.86 -8.91 2.62
CA GLU A 148 -12.64 -9.99 3.58
C GLU A 148 -12.38 -11.35 2.92
N ARG A 149 -12.63 -11.49 1.61
CA ARG A 149 -12.35 -12.72 0.85
C ARG A 149 -10.85 -13.01 0.70
N ALA A 150 -10.00 -11.98 0.76
CA ALA A 150 -8.56 -12.16 0.80
C ALA A 150 -8.11 -12.64 2.19
N GLY A 151 -7.25 -13.65 2.22
CA GLY A 151 -6.85 -14.29 3.47
C GLY A 151 -6.09 -15.60 3.26
N MET A 152 -5.78 -16.27 4.36
CA MET A 152 -5.30 -17.65 4.33
C MET A 152 -6.42 -18.58 3.83
N ALA A 153 -6.04 -19.68 3.15
CA ALA A 153 -6.97 -20.76 2.90
C ALA A 153 -7.50 -21.32 4.24
N ALA A 154 -8.71 -21.89 4.22
CA ALA A 154 -9.28 -22.54 5.40
C ALA A 154 -8.36 -23.68 5.89
N GLU A 155 -8.39 -23.97 7.19
CA GLU A 155 -7.64 -25.09 7.75
C GLU A 155 -8.02 -26.40 7.03
N GLY A 156 -7.00 -27.15 6.58
CA GLY A 156 -7.19 -28.38 5.81
C GLY A 156 -7.39 -28.18 4.29
N ALA A 157 -7.55 -26.96 3.80
CA ALA A 157 -7.36 -26.64 2.38
C ALA A 157 -5.86 -26.54 2.06
N GLY A 158 -5.45 -26.61 0.79
CA GLY A 158 -4.07 -26.80 0.30
C GLY A 158 -2.97 -25.81 0.73
N GLY A 159 -3.22 -24.95 1.73
CA GLY A 159 -2.22 -24.11 2.40
C GLY A 159 -1.94 -22.78 1.72
N GLY A 160 -2.70 -22.42 0.67
CA GLY A 160 -2.51 -21.19 -0.07
C GLY A 160 -2.92 -19.94 0.71
N SER A 161 -2.64 -18.77 0.12
CA SER A 161 -2.97 -17.48 0.74
C SER A 161 -3.20 -16.40 -0.30
N ILE A 162 -4.11 -15.45 -0.05
CA ILE A 162 -4.23 -14.20 -0.80
C ILE A 162 -3.74 -13.07 0.10
N THR A 163 -2.59 -12.50 -0.23
CA THR A 163 -2.11 -11.25 0.36
C THR A 163 -2.62 -10.11 -0.51
N GLY A 164 -3.46 -9.23 0.04
CA GLY A 164 -4.13 -8.19 -0.72
C GLY A 164 -3.53 -6.80 -0.47
N LEU A 165 -3.27 -6.05 -1.54
CA LEU A 165 -3.04 -4.61 -1.49
C LEU A 165 -4.15 -3.89 -2.26
N PHE A 166 -4.93 -3.10 -1.53
CA PHE A 166 -6.13 -2.45 -2.02
C PHE A 166 -5.90 -0.94 -2.07
N THR A 167 -5.80 -0.37 -3.27
CA THR A 167 -5.56 1.07 -3.38
C THR A 167 -6.84 1.86 -3.08
N VAL A 168 -6.65 2.99 -2.43
CA VAL A 168 -7.68 3.97 -2.10
C VAL A 168 -7.17 5.32 -2.57
N LEU A 169 -7.95 5.97 -3.43
CA LEU A 169 -7.65 7.32 -3.89
C LEU A 169 -8.06 8.30 -2.78
N VAL A 170 -7.09 9.05 -2.27
CA VAL A 170 -7.34 10.14 -1.32
C VAL A 170 -7.09 11.48 -2.03
N GLU A 171 -8.10 12.35 -2.06
CA GLU A 171 -7.95 13.69 -2.62
C GLU A 171 -7.35 14.61 -1.55
N GLY A 172 -6.05 14.92 -1.69
CA GLY A 172 -5.32 15.71 -0.68
C GLY A 172 -5.04 14.90 0.60
N ASP A 173 -4.84 15.60 1.72
CA ASP A 173 -4.66 14.99 3.05
C ASP A 173 -6.00 14.61 3.73
N ASP A 174 -7.12 14.66 3.00
CA ASP A 174 -8.44 14.32 3.54
C ASP A 174 -8.62 12.80 3.61
N HIS A 175 -8.31 12.26 4.78
CA HIS A 175 -8.50 10.87 5.13
C HIS A 175 -9.91 10.55 5.65
N ASP A 176 -10.81 11.54 5.69
CA ASP A 176 -12.18 11.45 6.19
C ASP A 176 -13.21 11.22 5.07
N GLU A 177 -12.74 10.95 3.85
CA GLU A 177 -13.54 10.43 2.73
C GLU A 177 -14.19 9.10 3.14
N PRO A 178 -15.51 8.90 2.92
CA PRO A 178 -16.26 7.78 3.49
C PRO A 178 -15.72 6.41 3.07
N VAL A 179 -15.20 6.28 1.84
CA VAL A 179 -14.59 5.03 1.37
C VAL A 179 -13.26 4.78 2.08
N ALA A 180 -12.41 5.80 2.19
CA ALA A 180 -11.14 5.72 2.89
C ALA A 180 -11.31 5.30 4.36
N ASP A 181 -12.27 5.88 5.07
CA ASP A 181 -12.59 5.54 6.46
C ASP A 181 -13.09 4.10 6.61
N ALA A 182 -14.08 3.69 5.80
CA ALA A 182 -14.62 2.34 5.82
C ALA A 182 -13.54 1.28 5.53
N VAL A 183 -12.71 1.52 4.50
CA VAL A 183 -11.62 0.61 4.11
C VAL A 183 -10.57 0.52 5.22
N ARG A 184 -10.22 1.63 5.89
CA ARG A 184 -9.29 1.62 7.03
C ARG A 184 -9.81 0.80 8.21
N GLY A 185 -11.13 0.78 8.41
CA GLY A 185 -11.78 -0.07 9.42
C GLY A 185 -11.70 -1.57 9.10
N ILE A 186 -11.89 -1.93 7.82
CA ILE A 186 -11.95 -3.33 7.35
C ILE A 186 -10.55 -3.97 7.25
N LEU A 187 -9.54 -3.24 6.79
CA LEU A 187 -8.22 -3.79 6.48
C LEU A 187 -7.31 -3.94 7.70
N ASP A 188 -6.25 -4.76 7.55
CA ASP A 188 -5.27 -5.09 8.59
C ASP A 188 -4.15 -4.06 8.73
N GLY A 189 -4.28 -2.90 8.10
CA GLY A 189 -3.25 -1.88 8.01
C GLY A 189 -3.35 -1.08 6.73
N HIS A 190 -2.44 -0.11 6.59
CA HIS A 190 -2.38 0.77 5.44
C HIS A 190 -0.96 1.32 5.22
N VAL A 191 -0.67 1.61 3.96
CA VAL A 191 0.50 2.31 3.47
C VAL A 191 0.01 3.64 2.89
N VAL A 192 0.63 4.74 3.30
CA VAL A 192 0.31 6.08 2.80
C VAL A 192 1.40 6.55 1.85
N LEU A 193 1.02 6.97 0.65
CA LEU A 193 1.91 7.69 -0.26
C LEU A 193 1.69 9.19 -0.14
N ASP A 194 2.77 9.90 0.16
CA ASP A 194 2.76 11.33 0.43
C ASP A 194 3.44 12.09 -0.72
N ARG A 195 2.77 13.15 -1.20
CA ARG A 195 3.27 13.93 -2.34
C ARG A 195 4.55 14.69 -1.98
N ALA A 196 4.64 15.27 -0.79
CA ALA A 196 5.78 16.07 -0.37
C ALA A 196 7.06 15.23 -0.32
N ILE A 197 6.94 13.95 0.04
CA ILE A 197 8.05 12.99 0.00
C ILE A 197 8.55 12.76 -1.43
N GLY A 198 7.63 12.57 -2.39
CA GLY A 198 7.99 12.41 -3.80
C GLY A 198 8.60 13.67 -4.40
N GLU A 199 8.04 14.84 -4.09
CA GLU A 199 8.56 16.16 -4.50
C GLU A 199 9.95 16.45 -3.92
N ALA A 200 10.25 15.92 -2.73
CA ALA A 200 11.59 15.95 -2.13
C ALA A 200 12.56 14.94 -2.77
N GLY A 201 12.12 14.15 -3.75
CA GLY A 201 12.95 13.24 -4.53
C GLY A 201 13.10 11.84 -3.95
N ARG A 202 12.36 11.47 -2.89
CA ARG A 202 12.41 10.11 -2.33
C ARG A 202 11.29 9.24 -2.91
N TYR A 203 11.69 8.16 -3.58
CA TYR A 203 10.77 7.11 -4.04
C TYR A 203 11.17 5.74 -3.49
N PRO A 204 10.21 4.83 -3.23
CA PRO A 204 8.75 5.04 -3.24
C PRO A 204 8.32 6.05 -2.17
N ALA A 205 7.34 6.90 -2.48
CA ALA A 205 6.95 8.05 -1.64
C ALA A 205 6.14 7.67 -0.39
N VAL A 206 6.50 6.58 0.28
CA VAL A 206 5.80 6.01 1.44
C VAL A 206 6.07 6.83 2.70
N ASP A 207 5.06 7.45 3.31
CA ASP A 207 5.18 8.02 4.65
C ASP A 207 5.14 6.89 5.69
N VAL A 208 6.30 6.52 6.20
CA VAL A 208 6.43 5.43 7.20
C VAL A 208 5.85 5.78 8.56
N LEU A 209 5.72 7.07 8.89
CA LEU A 209 5.13 7.54 10.15
C LEU A 209 3.59 7.50 10.10
N ARG A 210 3.00 7.68 8.91
CA ARG A 210 1.56 7.54 8.66
C ARG A 210 1.15 6.13 8.21
N SER A 211 2.12 5.25 7.93
CA SER A 211 1.87 3.86 7.52
C SER A 211 1.96 2.89 8.70
N LEU A 212 1.07 1.88 8.69
CA LEU A 212 0.94 0.89 9.76
C LEU A 212 0.55 -0.48 9.20
N SER A 213 1.19 -1.54 9.69
CA SER A 213 0.71 -2.92 9.57
C SER A 213 0.34 -3.44 10.97
N ARG A 214 -0.92 -3.85 11.18
CA ARG A 214 -1.39 -4.35 12.49
C ARG A 214 -0.79 -5.72 12.84
N THR A 215 -0.31 -6.46 11.84
CA THR A 215 0.31 -7.79 12.02
C THR A 215 1.82 -7.70 12.23
N SER A 216 2.44 -6.55 11.96
CA SER A 216 3.90 -6.37 12.02
C SER A 216 4.51 -6.83 13.35
N PRO A 217 3.93 -6.54 14.55
CA PRO A 217 4.49 -7.05 15.80
C PRO A 217 4.64 -8.57 15.86
N GLY A 218 3.79 -9.34 15.17
CA GLY A 218 3.88 -10.80 15.08
C GLY A 218 4.85 -11.32 14.01
N CYS A 219 5.37 -10.44 13.16
CA CYS A 219 6.30 -10.77 12.08
C CYS A 219 7.76 -10.44 12.43
N LEU A 220 7.98 -9.53 13.38
CA LEU A 220 9.30 -9.04 13.75
C LEU A 220 9.99 -9.92 14.78
N ARG A 221 11.29 -10.16 14.57
CA ARG A 221 12.21 -10.76 15.54
C ARG A 221 12.37 -9.84 16.77
N PRO A 222 12.69 -10.39 17.95
CA PRO A 222 12.84 -9.59 19.18
C PRO A 222 13.79 -8.39 19.05
N GLU A 223 14.88 -8.55 18.30
CA GLU A 223 15.91 -7.54 18.05
C GLU A 223 15.48 -6.44 17.06
N GLU A 224 14.57 -6.74 16.14
CA GLU A 224 14.10 -5.79 15.11
C GLU A 224 13.14 -4.74 15.68
N ARG A 225 12.37 -5.11 16.70
CA ARG A 225 11.36 -4.24 17.35
C ARG A 225 11.97 -2.96 17.93
N PRO A 226 13.01 -3.01 18.80
CA PRO A 226 13.60 -1.79 19.34
C PRO A 226 14.28 -0.95 18.26
N LEU A 227 14.86 -1.56 17.22
CA LEU A 227 15.46 -0.85 16.10
C LEU A 227 14.42 0.01 15.36
N LEU A 228 13.29 -0.58 14.97
CA LEU A 228 12.21 0.13 14.29
C LEU A 228 11.56 1.20 15.18
N ALA A 229 11.39 0.92 16.47
CA ALA A 229 10.85 1.89 17.42
C ALA A 229 11.75 3.14 17.52
N ARG A 230 13.07 2.94 17.63
CA ARG A 230 14.05 4.04 17.63
C ARG A 230 14.06 4.78 16.29
N ALA A 231 14.02 4.07 15.16
CA ALA A 231 13.96 4.69 13.83
C ALA A 231 12.72 5.58 13.67
N ARG A 232 11.54 5.10 14.07
CA ARG A 232 10.29 5.89 14.06
C ARG A 232 10.40 7.14 14.94
N LYS A 233 11.00 7.02 16.13
CA LYS A 233 11.22 8.16 17.03
C LYS A 233 12.14 9.21 16.40
N ILE A 234 13.25 8.79 15.80
CA ILE A 234 14.19 9.66 15.07
C ILE A 234 13.48 10.40 13.93
N LEU A 235 12.77 9.67 13.07
CA LEU A 235 12.06 10.26 11.93
C LEU A 235 10.97 11.24 12.39
N SER A 236 10.23 10.91 13.45
CA SER A 236 9.20 11.81 14.01
C SER A 236 9.82 13.10 14.54
N LEU A 237 10.85 13.00 15.38
CA LEU A 237 11.50 14.16 15.97
C LEU A 237 12.16 15.04 14.89
N HIS A 238 12.79 14.43 13.90
CA HIS A 238 13.35 15.16 12.76
C HIS A 238 12.26 15.91 11.99
N ARG A 239 11.10 15.28 11.73
CA ARG A 239 9.98 15.93 11.05
C ARG A 239 9.42 17.10 11.87
N ASP A 240 9.23 16.92 13.16
CA ASP A 240 8.69 17.96 14.06
C ASP A 240 9.63 19.17 14.18
N MET A 241 10.95 18.94 14.06
CA MET A 241 11.97 19.99 14.18
C MET A 241 12.43 20.58 12.82
N ALA A 242 12.00 20.02 11.70
CA ALA A 242 12.52 20.35 10.37
C ALA A 242 12.44 21.85 10.05
N ASP A 243 11.33 22.50 10.37
CA ASP A 243 11.12 23.93 10.08
C ASP A 243 11.96 24.84 10.98
N LEU A 244 12.10 24.49 12.27
CA LEU A 244 12.98 25.23 13.19
C LEU A 244 14.44 25.15 12.76
N VAL A 245 14.88 23.99 12.28
CA VAL A 245 16.24 23.80 11.74
C VAL A 245 16.42 24.59 10.45
N ARG A 246 15.47 24.52 9.51
CA ARG A 246 15.52 25.26 8.24
C ARG A 246 15.55 26.78 8.41
N LEU A 247 14.83 27.30 9.40
CA LEU A 247 14.81 28.73 9.74
C LEU A 247 16.03 29.17 10.58
N GLY A 248 16.93 28.26 10.95
CA GLY A 248 18.09 28.55 11.79
C GLY A 248 17.73 28.86 13.26
N ALA A 249 16.51 28.54 13.68
CA ALA A 249 16.02 28.79 15.04
C ALA A 249 16.48 27.72 16.05
N TYR A 250 16.94 26.57 15.58
CA TYR A 250 17.53 25.51 16.41
C TYR A 250 19.05 25.67 16.52
N ARG A 251 19.59 25.51 17.73
CA ARG A 251 21.04 25.54 18.00
C ARG A 251 21.53 24.13 18.34
N ALA A 252 22.51 23.66 17.58
CA ALA A 252 23.15 22.37 17.84
C ALA A 252 23.70 22.30 19.29
N GLY A 253 23.53 21.14 19.93
CA GLY A 253 23.90 20.89 21.33
C GLY A 253 22.83 21.32 22.35
N SER A 254 21.71 21.90 21.92
CA SER A 254 20.64 22.30 22.85
C SER A 254 19.74 21.15 23.29
N ASP A 255 19.58 20.14 22.43
CA ASP A 255 18.85 18.91 22.73
C ASP A 255 19.54 17.73 22.05
N PRO A 256 20.19 16.83 22.80
CA PRO A 256 20.90 15.68 22.25
C PRO A 256 20.02 14.77 21.36
N ALA A 257 18.72 14.67 21.65
CA ALA A 257 17.81 13.85 20.86
C ALA A 257 17.52 14.49 19.49
N VAL A 258 17.40 15.82 19.44
CA VAL A 258 17.21 16.54 18.17
C VAL A 258 18.49 16.51 17.34
N ASP A 259 19.66 16.69 17.97
CA ASP A 259 20.96 16.56 17.29
C ASP A 259 21.13 15.17 16.68
N GLU A 260 20.80 14.12 17.44
CA GLU A 260 20.78 12.74 16.95
C GLU A 260 19.82 12.58 15.77
N ALA A 261 18.62 13.15 15.85
CA ALA A 261 17.62 13.06 14.79
C ALA A 261 18.05 13.76 13.50
N ILE A 262 18.65 14.96 13.60
CA ILE A 262 19.23 15.70 12.47
C ILE A 262 20.32 14.89 11.77
N ARG A 263 21.15 14.18 12.55
CA ARG A 263 22.24 13.34 12.03
C ARG A 263 21.73 12.05 11.37
N LEU A 264 20.79 11.35 12.01
CA LEU A 264 20.39 9.99 11.60
C LEU A 264 19.22 9.95 10.62
N ALA A 265 18.29 10.91 10.66
CA ALA A 265 17.11 10.87 9.79
C ALA A 265 17.46 10.86 8.29
N PRO A 266 18.41 11.67 7.77
CA PRO A 266 18.81 11.60 6.36
C PRO A 266 19.36 10.23 5.95
N ARG A 267 20.07 9.54 6.87
CA ARG A 267 20.60 8.18 6.64
C ARG A 267 19.46 7.16 6.57
N ILE A 268 18.48 7.26 7.46
CA ILE A 268 17.30 6.39 7.44
C ILE A 268 16.48 6.64 6.16
N GLU A 269 16.25 7.89 5.78
CA GLU A 269 15.54 8.24 4.53
C GLU A 269 16.25 7.66 3.29
N ALA A 270 17.58 7.63 3.29
CA ALA A 270 18.35 7.00 2.21
C ALA A 270 18.16 5.48 2.14
N VAL A 271 17.94 4.80 3.28
CA VAL A 271 17.55 3.38 3.31
C VAL A 271 16.16 3.18 2.73
N LEU A 272 15.23 4.12 2.97
CA LEU A 272 13.85 4.04 2.46
C LEU A 272 13.73 4.35 0.97
N ALA A 273 14.65 5.15 0.41
CA ALA A 273 14.78 5.37 -1.01
C ALA A 273 15.15 4.06 -1.72
N GLN A 274 14.39 3.65 -2.74
CA GLN A 274 14.60 2.42 -3.49
C GLN A 274 14.27 2.61 -4.97
N GLY A 275 15.19 2.22 -5.85
CA GLY A 275 14.98 2.29 -7.30
C GLY A 275 13.93 1.29 -7.78
N ARG A 276 13.27 1.59 -8.92
CA ARG A 276 12.19 0.73 -9.49
C ARG A 276 12.62 -0.71 -9.74
N GLU A 277 13.84 -0.89 -10.22
CA GLU A 277 14.42 -2.22 -10.51
C GLU A 277 15.22 -2.80 -9.35
N GLU A 278 15.41 -2.02 -8.28
CA GLU A 278 16.15 -2.47 -7.12
C GLU A 278 15.31 -3.47 -6.31
N ARG A 279 15.90 -4.63 -6.03
CA ARG A 279 15.30 -5.69 -5.22
C ARG A 279 16.19 -5.97 -4.02
N GLY A 280 15.60 -6.52 -2.97
CA GLY A 280 16.32 -6.87 -1.75
C GLY A 280 15.48 -7.77 -0.86
N THR A 281 16.12 -8.35 0.14
CA THR A 281 15.45 -9.18 1.14
C THR A 281 15.01 -8.34 2.34
N VAL A 282 14.11 -8.92 3.15
CA VAL A 282 13.72 -8.32 4.43
C VAL A 282 14.95 -8.19 5.34
N GLU A 283 15.82 -9.21 5.37
CA GLU A 283 17.05 -9.21 6.17
C GLU A 283 18.00 -8.08 5.75
N ASP A 284 18.22 -7.88 4.45
CA ASP A 284 19.04 -6.75 3.95
C ASP A 284 18.46 -5.40 4.35
N ALA A 285 17.13 -5.26 4.38
CA ALA A 285 16.48 -4.01 4.79
C ALA A 285 16.80 -3.70 6.25
N PHE A 286 16.72 -4.70 7.14
CA PHE A 286 17.05 -4.55 8.56
C PHE A 286 18.54 -4.30 8.79
N HIS A 287 19.44 -4.99 8.08
CA HIS A 287 20.88 -4.72 8.16
C HIS A 287 21.20 -3.28 7.74
N ARG A 288 20.68 -2.82 6.61
CA ARG A 288 20.88 -1.43 6.15
C ARG A 288 20.34 -0.40 7.14
N LEU A 289 19.20 -0.68 7.77
CA LEU A 289 18.65 0.19 8.80
C LEU A 289 19.55 0.22 10.05
N ALA A 290 20.05 -0.93 10.50
CA ALA A 290 20.98 -1.02 11.61
C ALA A 290 22.25 -0.19 11.32
N ASP A 291 22.90 -0.42 10.18
CA ASP A 291 24.10 0.32 9.75
C ASP A 291 23.85 1.84 9.65
N ALA A 292 22.67 2.25 9.16
CA ALA A 292 22.29 3.65 9.09
C ALA A 292 22.08 4.30 10.48
N MET A 293 21.78 3.49 11.48
CA MET A 293 21.48 3.89 12.85
C MET A 293 22.67 3.73 13.81
N GLU A 294 23.78 3.15 13.36
CA GLU A 294 25.06 3.13 14.06
C GLU A 294 25.69 4.53 14.05
N ASP A 295 26.22 4.92 15.21
CA ASP A 295 26.96 6.16 15.38
C ASP A 295 28.32 6.03 14.68
N ALA A 296 28.51 6.82 13.63
CA ALA A 296 29.82 7.09 13.04
C ALA A 296 30.54 8.18 13.83
#